data_AF-A0A2R6KXC1-F1
#
_entry.id   AF-A0A2R6KXC1-F1
#
_cell.length_a   1.000
_cell.length_b   1.000
_cell.length_c   1.000
_cell.angle_alpha   90.00
_cell.angle_beta   90.00
_cell.angle_gamma   90.00
#
_symmetry.space_group_name_H-M   'P 1'
#
loop_
_entity.id
_entity.type
_entity.pdbx_description
1 polymer ?
#
loop_
_entity_poly.entity_id
_entity_poly.type
_entity_poly.pdbx_seq_one_letter_code
_entity_poly.pdbx_strand_id
1 'polypeptide(L)'
;MTELSEEDRRILEYLRERVTRGESYFRAKNIATHIGLTSKQVGARLPKLAEHSEDVWAFIDDPEKRARPISVVSDFETAEDGHAVWYLRLPIPLVDRSIRVDTEETERVPPEYVEFVGRSKVMRVVGEHELGEAENGTRLTNRFVVDGKLPGVERFFKRNMEREFDNLENAIYEDLDIPY
;
A
#
# COMPACT_ATOMS: atom_id res chain seq x y z
N MET A 1 20.16 5.79 -8.92
CA MET A 1 19.49 4.70 -8.18
C MET A 1 20.53 3.65 -7.87
N THR A 2 20.88 3.48 -6.59
CA THR A 2 21.83 2.44 -6.18
C THR A 2 21.06 1.15 -5.91
N GLU A 3 21.36 0.09 -6.64
CA GLU A 3 20.89 -1.27 -6.32
C GLU A 3 21.03 -1.54 -4.81
N LEU A 4 20.01 -2.12 -4.19
CA LEU A 4 20.12 -2.62 -2.82
C LEU A 4 21.19 -3.70 -2.79
N SER A 5 22.15 -3.56 -1.88
CA SER A 5 23.19 -4.55 -1.69
C SER A 5 22.60 -5.83 -1.09
N GLU A 6 23.29 -6.97 -1.22
CA GLU A 6 22.89 -8.21 -0.53
C GLU A 6 22.77 -8.01 0.98
N GLU A 7 23.56 -7.12 1.56
CA GLU A 7 23.51 -6.78 2.98
C GLU A 7 22.24 -6.01 3.33
N ASP A 8 21.78 -5.11 2.45
CA ASP A 8 20.52 -4.37 2.62
C ASP A 8 19.32 -5.33 2.57
N ARG A 9 19.30 -6.27 1.60
CA ARG A 9 18.25 -7.29 1.50
C ARG A 9 18.16 -8.16 2.76
N ARG A 10 19.31 -8.60 3.29
CA ARG A 10 19.36 -9.42 4.51
C ARG A 10 18.88 -8.66 5.75
N ILE A 11 19.17 -7.36 5.83
CA ILE A 11 18.63 -6.48 6.88
C ILE A 11 17.11 -6.43 6.77
N LEU A 12 16.57 -6.14 5.58
CA LEU A 12 15.13 -6.04 5.35
C LEU A 12 14.38 -7.34 5.62
N GLU A 13 14.89 -8.48 5.16
CA GLU A 13 14.27 -9.79 5.36
C GLU A 13 14.14 -10.14 6.84
N TYR A 14 15.22 -9.92 7.62
CA TYR A 14 15.21 -10.11 9.07
C TYR A 14 14.18 -9.21 9.75
N LEU A 15 14.13 -7.93 9.36
CA LEU A 15 13.21 -6.97 9.98
C LEU A 15 11.75 -7.30 9.66
N ARG A 16 11.44 -7.66 8.41
CA ARG A 16 10.11 -8.10 7.98
C ARG A 16 9.65 -9.30 8.80
N GLU A 17 10.51 -10.33 8.93
CA GLU A 17 10.20 -11.53 9.72
C GLU A 17 9.86 -11.20 11.18
N ARG A 18 10.63 -10.29 11.81
CA ARG A 18 10.44 -9.95 13.22
C ARG A 18 9.23 -9.04 13.46
N VAL A 19 8.94 -8.12 12.53
CA VAL A 19 7.72 -7.31 12.57
C VAL A 19 6.47 -8.17 12.43
N THR A 20 6.47 -9.17 11.53
CA THR A 20 5.36 -10.14 11.43
C THR A 20 5.15 -10.93 12.72
N ARG A 21 6.20 -11.09 13.53
CA ARG A 21 6.15 -11.73 14.86
C ARG A 21 5.76 -10.77 15.99
N GLY A 22 5.47 -9.51 15.69
CA GLY A 22 4.99 -8.50 16.64
C GLY A 22 6.08 -7.68 17.33
N GLU A 23 7.33 -7.72 16.86
CA GLU A 23 8.40 -6.88 17.39
C GLU A 23 8.39 -5.49 16.75
N SER A 24 8.60 -4.46 17.57
CA SER A 24 8.61 -3.05 17.17
C SER A 24 9.87 -2.30 17.65
N TYR A 25 10.86 -3.02 18.20
CA TYR A 25 12.13 -2.46 18.66
C TYR A 25 13.31 -3.39 18.34
N PHE A 26 14.24 -2.89 17.54
CA PHE A 26 15.38 -3.54 16.90
C PHE A 26 16.66 -2.73 17.12
N ARG A 27 17.49 -3.22 18.03
CA ARG A 27 18.86 -2.71 18.13
C ARG A 27 19.69 -3.20 16.95
N ALA A 28 20.44 -2.31 16.32
CA ALA A 28 21.40 -2.65 15.25
C ALA A 28 22.32 -3.83 15.61
N LYS A 29 22.70 -3.95 16.89
CA LYS A 29 23.48 -5.09 17.43
C LYS A 29 22.75 -6.43 17.32
N ASN A 30 21.44 -6.45 17.55
CA ASN A 30 20.63 -7.67 17.51
C ASN A 30 20.39 -8.13 16.08
N ILE A 31 20.10 -7.19 15.18
CA ILE A 31 20.00 -7.43 13.73
C ILE A 31 21.33 -8.02 13.24
N ALA A 32 22.44 -7.30 13.47
CA ALA A 32 23.80 -7.69 13.10
C ALA A 32 24.15 -9.13 13.52
N THR A 33 23.81 -9.50 14.75
CA THR A 33 24.07 -10.85 15.29
C THR A 33 23.34 -11.94 14.52
N HIS A 34 22.10 -11.70 14.07
CA HIS A 34 21.30 -12.73 13.38
C HIS A 34 21.65 -12.88 11.90
N ILE A 35 22.03 -11.78 11.24
CA ILE A 35 22.33 -11.79 9.81
C ILE A 35 23.83 -11.73 9.52
N GLY A 36 24.69 -12.00 10.49
CA GLY A 36 26.15 -12.07 10.30
C GLY A 36 26.77 -10.78 9.77
N LEU A 37 26.22 -9.62 10.14
CA LEU A 37 26.79 -8.30 9.86
C LEU A 37 27.36 -7.69 11.14
N THR A 38 28.10 -6.59 11.04
CA THR A 38 28.49 -5.80 12.21
C THR A 38 27.42 -4.75 12.55
N SER A 39 27.31 -4.38 13.83
CA SER A 39 26.39 -3.30 14.26
C SER A 39 26.66 -1.97 13.53
N LYS A 40 27.92 -1.72 13.15
CA LYS A 40 28.32 -0.52 12.38
C LYS A 40 27.83 -0.60 10.92
N GLN A 41 27.93 -1.76 10.28
CA GLN A 41 27.39 -1.97 8.93
C GLN A 41 25.87 -1.82 8.91
N VAL A 42 25.17 -2.40 9.90
CA VAL A 42 23.71 -2.26 10.03
C VAL A 42 23.34 -0.80 10.26
N GLY A 43 23.92 -0.16 11.29
CA GLY A 43 23.57 1.23 11.65
C GLY A 43 23.84 2.27 10.55
N ALA A 44 24.80 2.04 9.66
CA ALA A 44 25.05 2.92 8.52
C ALA A 44 24.05 2.74 7.36
N ARG A 45 23.32 1.61 7.33
CA ARG A 45 22.35 1.25 6.28
C ARG A 45 20.92 1.57 6.67
N LEU A 46 20.56 1.52 7.96
CA LEU A 46 19.18 1.79 8.40
C LEU A 46 18.65 3.16 7.95
N PRO A 47 19.41 4.27 8.00
CA PRO A 47 18.91 5.56 7.52
C PRO A 47 18.52 5.53 6.04
N LYS A 48 19.37 4.91 5.20
CA LYS A 48 19.10 4.73 3.77
C LYS A 48 17.87 3.86 3.52
N LEU A 49 17.60 2.88 4.39
CA LEU A 49 16.40 2.04 4.32
C LEU A 49 15.14 2.77 4.82
N ALA A 50 15.30 3.86 5.57
CA ALA A 50 14.23 4.71 6.08
C ALA A 50 13.88 5.90 5.16
N GLU A 51 14.63 6.12 4.07
CA GLU A 51 14.54 7.33 3.22
C GLU A 51 13.33 7.37 2.27
N HIS A 52 12.51 6.31 2.18
CA HIS A 52 11.47 6.22 1.15
C HIS A 52 10.09 6.77 1.56
N SER A 53 9.91 7.39 2.73
CA SER A 53 8.57 7.81 3.16
C SER A 53 7.93 8.84 2.24
N GLU A 54 8.71 9.79 1.75
CA GLU A 54 8.24 10.79 0.79
C GLU A 54 7.95 10.17 -0.58
N ASP A 55 8.72 9.16 -0.98
CA ASP A 55 8.51 8.45 -2.25
C ASP A 55 7.27 7.55 -2.19
N VAL A 56 7.07 6.83 -1.08
CA VAL A 56 5.85 6.04 -0.82
C VAL A 56 4.64 6.96 -0.75
N TRP A 57 4.77 8.14 -0.14
CA TRP A 57 3.71 9.15 -0.17
C TRP A 57 3.39 9.59 -1.60
N ALA A 58 4.41 9.94 -2.39
CA ALA A 58 4.21 10.36 -3.78
C ALA A 58 3.51 9.28 -4.63
N PHE A 59 3.73 8.00 -4.34
CA PHE A 59 2.97 6.90 -4.95
C PHE A 59 1.51 6.89 -4.50
N ILE A 60 1.26 6.97 -3.19
CA ILE A 60 -0.08 6.83 -2.59
C ILE A 60 -0.98 8.04 -2.84
N ASP A 61 -0.37 9.22 -2.93
CA ASP A 61 -1.01 10.50 -3.21
C ASP A 61 -1.48 10.61 -4.67
N ASP A 62 -0.84 9.85 -5.57
CA ASP A 62 -1.28 9.73 -6.96
C ASP A 62 -2.44 8.71 -7.05
N PRO A 63 -3.68 9.15 -7.34
CA PRO A 63 -4.83 8.26 -7.37
C PRO A 63 -4.71 7.20 -8.48
N GLU A 64 -4.05 7.52 -9.58
CA GLU A 64 -3.86 6.60 -10.71
C GLU A 64 -2.84 5.52 -10.35
N LYS A 65 -1.68 5.89 -9.79
CA LYS A 65 -0.69 4.91 -9.31
C LYS A 65 -1.29 3.97 -8.28
N ARG A 66 -2.10 4.49 -7.36
CA ARG A 66 -2.76 3.71 -6.31
C ARG A 66 -3.84 2.76 -6.81
N ALA A 67 -4.60 3.16 -7.82
CA ALA A 67 -5.74 2.38 -8.30
C ALA A 67 -5.37 1.33 -9.34
N ARG A 68 -4.38 1.58 -10.20
CA ARG A 68 -3.93 0.65 -11.25
C ARG A 68 -3.61 -0.78 -10.76
N PRO A 69 -3.00 -1.00 -9.58
CA PRO A 69 -2.69 -2.35 -9.07
C PRO A 69 -3.92 -3.12 -8.60
N ILE A 70 -5.06 -2.44 -8.37
CA ILE A 70 -6.25 -3.06 -7.84
C ILE A 70 -6.95 -3.84 -8.96
N SER A 71 -6.98 -5.16 -8.85
CA SER A 71 -7.33 -6.08 -9.95
C SER A 71 -8.76 -5.91 -10.49
N VAL A 72 -9.65 -5.34 -9.69
CA VAL A 72 -11.03 -5.06 -10.11
C VAL A 72 -11.18 -3.76 -10.89
N VAL A 73 -10.19 -2.87 -10.84
CA VAL A 73 -10.18 -1.63 -11.62
C VAL A 73 -9.87 -2.00 -13.07
N SER A 74 -10.83 -1.73 -13.96
CA SER A 74 -10.70 -2.02 -15.38
C SER A 74 -10.43 -0.79 -16.25
N ASP A 75 -10.83 0.39 -15.77
CA ASP A 75 -10.62 1.67 -16.43
C ASP A 75 -10.82 2.81 -15.42
N PHE A 76 -10.39 4.03 -15.77
CA PHE A 76 -10.58 5.21 -14.92
C PHE A 76 -10.58 6.53 -15.70
N GLU A 77 -11.23 7.53 -15.12
CA GLU A 77 -11.19 8.92 -15.57
C GLU A 77 -10.81 9.79 -14.36
N THR A 78 -9.75 10.60 -14.47
CA THR A 78 -9.36 11.57 -13.44
C THR A 78 -9.78 12.98 -13.86
N ALA A 79 -10.23 13.79 -12.91
CA ALA A 79 -10.49 15.21 -13.08
C ALA A 79 -9.48 16.04 -12.27
N GLU A 80 -9.25 17.29 -12.69
CA GLU A 80 -8.27 18.19 -12.06
C GLU A 80 -8.66 18.64 -10.64
N ASP A 81 -9.92 18.45 -10.25
CA ASP A 81 -10.50 18.91 -8.99
C ASP A 81 -10.45 17.87 -7.86
N GLY A 82 -9.71 16.77 -8.05
CA GLY A 82 -9.60 15.68 -7.07
C GLY A 82 -10.74 14.67 -7.15
N HIS A 83 -11.67 14.82 -8.10
CA HIS A 83 -12.63 13.78 -8.43
C HIS A 83 -12.01 12.75 -9.37
N ALA A 84 -12.31 11.48 -9.08
CA ALA A 84 -11.91 10.38 -9.95
C ALA A 84 -13.09 9.44 -10.15
N VAL A 85 -13.18 8.84 -11.33
CA VAL A 85 -14.19 7.86 -11.68
C VAL A 85 -13.47 6.54 -11.96
N TRP A 86 -13.83 5.51 -11.23
CA TRP A 86 -13.30 4.17 -11.42
C TRP A 86 -14.34 3.26 -12.05
N TYR A 87 -13.92 2.45 -13.01
CA TYR A 87 -14.75 1.44 -13.64
C TYR A 87 -14.34 0.06 -13.14
N LEU A 88 -15.16 -0.52 -12.27
CA LEU A 88 -14.86 -1.80 -11.64
C LEU A 88 -15.55 -2.98 -12.36
N ARG A 89 -14.82 -4.09 -12.52
CA ARG A 89 -15.39 -5.39 -12.90
C ARG A 89 -15.31 -6.33 -11.72
N LEU A 90 -16.45 -6.58 -11.10
CA LEU A 90 -16.56 -7.54 -10.01
C LEU A 90 -16.97 -8.90 -10.60
N PRO A 91 -16.12 -9.94 -10.54
CA PRO A 91 -16.46 -11.28 -11.02
C PRO A 91 -17.37 -11.99 -10.00
N ILE A 92 -18.57 -11.46 -9.79
CA ILE A 92 -19.60 -12.03 -8.93
C ILE A 92 -20.79 -12.52 -9.77
N PRO A 93 -21.48 -13.60 -9.33
CA PRO A 93 -22.64 -14.09 -10.07
C PRO A 93 -23.67 -12.98 -10.32
N LEU A 94 -24.25 -12.97 -11.54
CA LEU A 94 -25.30 -12.04 -11.98
C LEU A 94 -24.86 -10.58 -12.22
N VAL A 95 -23.57 -10.24 -12.06
CA VAL A 95 -23.03 -8.93 -12.43
C VAL A 95 -21.96 -9.12 -13.50
N ASP A 96 -22.34 -8.84 -14.75
CA ASP A 96 -21.44 -8.88 -15.92
C ASP A 96 -21.23 -7.49 -16.53
N ARG A 97 -21.36 -6.45 -15.71
CA ARG A 97 -21.26 -5.05 -16.16
C ARG A 97 -20.20 -4.30 -15.39
N SER A 98 -19.60 -3.34 -16.07
CA SER A 98 -18.75 -2.34 -15.42
C SER A 98 -19.56 -1.51 -14.43
N ILE A 99 -19.03 -1.35 -13.22
CA ILE A 99 -19.58 -0.55 -12.15
C ILE A 99 -18.79 0.76 -12.11
N ARG A 100 -19.46 1.86 -12.46
CA ARG A 100 -18.92 3.20 -12.27
C ARG A 100 -18.96 3.57 -10.79
N VAL A 101 -17.82 3.96 -10.24
CA VAL A 101 -17.63 4.43 -8.88
C VAL A 101 -17.07 5.85 -8.95
N ASP A 102 -17.85 6.83 -8.52
CA ASP A 102 -17.39 8.21 -8.42
C ASP A 102 -16.76 8.40 -7.03
N THR A 103 -15.50 8.82 -7.01
CA THR A 103 -14.69 9.04 -5.81
C THR A 103 -14.41 10.52 -5.62
N GLU A 104 -14.43 10.92 -4.35
CA GLU A 104 -14.01 12.24 -3.88
C GLU A 104 -13.03 12.03 -2.73
N GLU A 105 -11.96 12.84 -2.70
CA GLU A 105 -11.11 12.97 -1.53
C GLU A 105 -11.87 13.72 -0.43
N THR A 106 -11.87 13.19 0.78
CA THR A 106 -12.58 13.78 1.93
C THR A 106 -11.63 14.43 2.92
N GLU A 107 -10.43 13.90 3.08
CA GLU A 107 -9.39 14.44 3.95
C GLU A 107 -8.01 14.15 3.38
N ARG A 108 -7.10 15.12 3.51
CA ARG A 108 -5.70 14.98 3.08
C ARG A 108 -4.79 15.80 3.97
N VAL A 109 -3.80 15.11 4.55
CA VAL A 109 -2.77 15.67 5.42
C VAL A 109 -1.41 15.11 4.95
N PRO A 110 -0.78 15.72 3.94
CA PRO A 110 0.51 15.24 3.43
C PRO A 110 1.64 15.43 4.45
N PRO A 111 2.63 14.52 4.51
CA PRO A 111 2.74 13.25 3.77
C PRO A 111 2.15 12.05 4.53
N GLU A 112 1.20 12.27 5.44
CA GLU A 112 0.86 11.31 6.48
C GLU A 112 -0.46 10.58 6.21
N TYR A 113 -1.46 11.24 5.64
CA TYR A 113 -2.82 10.69 5.58
C TYR A 113 -3.62 11.16 4.37
N VAL A 114 -4.36 10.23 3.76
CA VAL A 114 -5.42 10.55 2.79
C VAL A 114 -6.63 9.65 2.98
N GLU A 115 -7.81 10.24 2.91
CA GLU A 115 -9.11 9.57 2.94
C GLU A 115 -9.88 9.91 1.66
N PHE A 116 -10.54 8.90 1.10
CA PHE A 116 -11.47 9.09 -0.01
C PHE A 116 -12.72 8.25 0.13
N VAL A 117 -13.81 8.74 -0.46
CA VAL A 117 -15.10 8.07 -0.48
C VAL A 117 -15.52 7.79 -1.91
N GLY A 118 -15.64 6.51 -2.25
CA GLY A 118 -16.19 6.04 -3.51
C GLY A 118 -17.66 5.70 -3.40
N ARG A 119 -18.49 6.20 -4.33
CA ARG A 119 -19.93 5.99 -4.35
C ARG A 119 -20.36 5.40 -5.68
N SER A 120 -21.23 4.39 -5.62
CA SER A 120 -21.90 3.85 -6.79
C SER A 120 -23.33 3.39 -6.45
N LYS A 121 -24.03 2.92 -7.49
CA LYS A 121 -25.31 2.22 -7.31
C LYS A 121 -25.18 0.88 -6.60
N VAL A 122 -23.99 0.29 -6.58
CA VAL A 122 -23.74 -1.07 -6.10
C VAL A 122 -23.08 -1.11 -4.72
N MET A 123 -22.31 -0.09 -4.38
CA MET A 123 -21.58 -0.03 -3.11
C MET A 123 -21.19 1.40 -2.75
N ARG A 124 -20.84 1.60 -1.48
CA ARG A 124 -20.04 2.71 -1.00
C ARG A 124 -18.73 2.15 -0.45
N VAL A 125 -17.63 2.81 -0.73
CA VAL A 125 -16.32 2.46 -0.16
C VAL A 125 -15.71 3.70 0.49
N VAL A 126 -15.10 3.51 1.65
CA VAL A 126 -14.19 4.48 2.27
C VAL A 126 -12.82 3.84 2.27
N GLY A 127 -11.83 4.53 1.71
CA GLY A 127 -10.44 4.12 1.71
C GLY A 127 -9.61 5.15 2.47
N GLU A 128 -8.74 4.66 3.34
CA GLU A 128 -7.79 5.45 4.11
C GLU A 128 -6.39 4.88 3.91
N HIS A 129 -5.43 5.77 3.71
CA HIS A 129 -4.01 5.45 3.70
C HIS A 129 -3.31 6.33 4.73
N GLU A 130 -2.58 5.70 5.63
CA GLU A 130 -1.83 6.37 6.69
C GLU A 130 -0.37 5.91 6.64
N LEU A 131 0.54 6.85 6.43
CA LEU A 131 1.97 6.60 6.58
C LEU A 131 2.37 6.84 8.03
N GLY A 132 3.09 5.89 8.58
CA GLY A 132 3.76 6.03 9.86
C GLY A 132 5.20 5.59 9.78
N GLU A 133 5.98 6.01 10.77
CA GLU A 133 7.35 5.54 10.94
C GLU A 133 7.35 4.03 11.24
N ALA A 134 8.20 3.29 10.52
CA ALA A 134 8.64 1.97 10.94
C ALA A 134 10.09 2.06 11.38
N GLU A 135 10.55 1.10 12.17
CA GLU A 135 11.93 1.09 12.63
C GLU A 135 12.94 1.02 11.48
N ASN A 136 12.53 0.47 10.33
CA ASN A 136 13.31 0.47 9.10
C ASN A 136 12.35 0.62 7.92
N GLY A 137 12.22 1.85 7.43
CA GLY A 137 11.33 2.19 6.33
C GLY A 137 10.04 2.83 6.79
N THR A 138 9.04 2.72 5.93
CA THR A 138 7.75 3.38 6.09
C THR A 138 6.66 2.33 6.26
N ARG A 139 5.84 2.48 7.29
CA ARG A 139 4.64 1.67 7.49
C ARG A 139 3.48 2.33 6.79
N LEU A 140 3.00 1.72 5.70
CA LEU A 140 1.73 2.08 5.09
C LEU A 140 0.59 1.26 5.74
N THR A 141 -0.33 1.94 6.41
CA THR A 141 -1.56 1.34 6.94
C THR A 141 -2.72 1.65 6.00
N ASN A 142 -3.29 0.59 5.43
CA ASN A 142 -4.44 0.68 4.52
C ASN A 142 -5.71 0.25 5.26
N ARG A 143 -6.75 1.09 5.27
CA ARG A 143 -8.07 0.72 5.79
C ARG A 143 -9.12 0.93 4.73
N PHE A 144 -9.93 -0.11 4.49
CA PHE A 144 -11.02 -0.04 3.54
C PHE A 144 -12.29 -0.56 4.17
N VAL A 145 -13.34 0.26 4.11
CA VAL A 145 -14.69 -0.10 4.54
C VAL A 145 -15.58 -0.12 3.32
N VAL A 146 -16.08 -1.29 2.95
CA VAL A 146 -17.00 -1.47 1.82
C VAL A 146 -18.39 -1.79 2.36
N ASP A 147 -19.35 -0.94 2.02
CA ASP A 147 -20.78 -1.12 2.25
C ASP A 147 -21.44 -1.56 0.94
N GLY A 148 -21.78 -2.84 0.85
CA GLY A 148 -22.33 -3.45 -0.36
C GLY A 148 -23.85 -3.38 -0.42
N LYS A 149 -24.39 -2.77 -1.47
CA LYS A 149 -25.84 -2.70 -1.73
C LYS A 149 -26.37 -3.89 -2.54
N LEU A 150 -25.48 -4.68 -3.14
CA LEU A 150 -25.83 -5.90 -3.88
C LEU A 150 -25.31 -7.17 -3.20
N PRO A 151 -26.06 -8.29 -3.26
CA PRO A 151 -25.62 -9.57 -2.74
C PRO A 151 -24.27 -10.00 -3.32
N GLY A 152 -23.35 -10.39 -2.44
CA GLY A 152 -22.05 -10.95 -2.81
C GLY A 152 -20.92 -9.94 -2.94
N VAL A 153 -21.19 -8.64 -3.00
CA VAL A 153 -20.15 -7.58 -3.11
C VAL A 153 -19.19 -7.62 -1.92
N GLU A 154 -19.71 -7.50 -0.70
CA GLU A 154 -18.87 -7.47 0.52
C GLU A 154 -18.08 -8.76 0.68
N ARG A 155 -18.70 -9.89 0.36
CA ARG A 155 -18.06 -11.21 0.41
C ARG A 155 -16.96 -11.36 -0.65
N PHE A 156 -17.10 -10.71 -1.79
CA PHE A 156 -16.05 -10.63 -2.79
C PHE A 156 -14.87 -9.82 -2.25
N PHE A 157 -15.10 -8.58 -1.80
CA PHE A 157 -14.01 -7.74 -1.29
C PHE A 157 -13.29 -8.40 -0.11
N LYS A 158 -14.03 -8.93 0.87
CA LYS A 158 -13.45 -9.66 2.01
C LYS A 158 -12.51 -10.80 1.61
N ARG A 159 -12.77 -11.48 0.48
CA ARG A 159 -11.94 -12.61 0.02
C ARG A 159 -10.76 -12.21 -0.85
N ASN A 160 -10.76 -10.99 -1.37
CA ASN A 160 -9.76 -10.54 -2.33
C ASN A 160 -8.87 -9.42 -1.77
N MET A 161 -9.29 -8.75 -0.69
CA MET A 161 -8.58 -7.59 -0.10
C MET A 161 -7.10 -7.86 0.16
N GLU A 162 -6.74 -9.00 0.73
CA GLU A 162 -5.33 -9.34 1.00
C GLU A 162 -4.50 -9.32 -0.28
N ARG A 163 -5.00 -9.96 -1.35
CA ARG A 163 -4.34 -9.94 -2.67
C ARG A 163 -4.25 -8.53 -3.25
N GLU A 164 -5.26 -7.69 -3.05
CA GLU A 164 -5.20 -6.31 -3.54
C GLU A 164 -4.16 -5.48 -2.77
N PHE A 165 -3.94 -5.78 -1.48
CA PHE A 165 -2.83 -5.18 -0.72
C PHE A 165 -1.47 -5.67 -1.21
N ASP A 166 -1.34 -6.96 -1.52
CA ASP A 166 -0.10 -7.50 -2.11
C ASP A 166 0.19 -6.84 -3.46
N ASN A 167 -0.83 -6.63 -4.30
CA ASN A 167 -0.66 -5.94 -5.58
C ASN A 167 -0.20 -4.48 -5.38
N LEU A 168 -0.78 -3.79 -4.40
CA LEU A 168 -0.40 -2.41 -4.08
C LEU A 168 1.05 -2.34 -3.55
N GLU A 169 1.43 -3.26 -2.66
CA GLU A 169 2.81 -3.38 -2.16
C GLU A 169 3.80 -3.62 -3.31
N ASN A 170 3.49 -4.57 -4.21
CA ASN A 170 4.33 -4.87 -5.37
C ASN A 170 4.50 -3.65 -6.28
N ALA A 171 3.41 -2.92 -6.57
CA ALA A 171 3.47 -1.74 -7.42
C ALA A 171 4.28 -0.59 -6.80
N ILE A 172 4.24 -0.44 -5.47
CA ILE A 172 5.11 0.51 -4.76
C ILE A 172 6.57 0.09 -4.94
N TYR A 173 6.90 -1.18 -4.71
CA TYR A 173 8.29 -1.63 -4.90
C TYR A 173 8.77 -1.50 -6.35
N GLU A 174 7.91 -1.76 -7.33
CA GLU A 174 8.23 -1.54 -8.75
C GLU A 174 8.45 -0.06 -9.07
N ASP A 175 7.58 0.85 -8.61
CA ASP A 175 7.72 2.30 -8.85
C ASP A 175 8.97 2.90 -8.18
N LEU A 176 9.37 2.33 -7.03
CA LEU A 176 10.54 2.74 -6.27
C LEU A 176 11.83 2.01 -6.67
N ASP A 177 11.75 1.09 -7.64
CA ASP A 177 12.86 0.21 -8.05
C ASP A 177 13.51 -0.55 -6.87
N ILE A 178 12.68 -0.96 -5.91
CA ILE A 178 13.09 -1.76 -4.76
C ILE A 178 13.07 -3.24 -5.16
N PRO A 179 14.23 -3.94 -5.15
CA PRO A 179 14.27 -5.35 -5.52
C PRO A 179 13.55 -6.22 -4.47
N TYR A 180 12.60 -7.03 -4.97
CA TYR A 180 11.79 -8.00 -4.23
C TYR A 180 12.59 -9.21 -3.73
#